data_AF-A0A1E9ZBB5-F1
#
_entry.id   AF-A0A1E9ZBB5-F1
#
_cell.length_a   1.000
_cell.length_b   1.000
_cell.length_c   1.000
_cell.angle_alpha   90.00
_cell.angle_beta   90.00
_cell.angle_gamma   90.00
#
_symmetry.space_group_name_H-M   'P 1'
#
loop_
_entity.id
_entity.type
_entity.pdbx_description
1 polymer ?
#
loop_
_entity_poly.entity_id
_entity_poly.type
_entity_poly.pdbx_seq_one_letter_code
_entity_poly.pdbx_strand_id
1 'polypeptide(L)'
;MPESTKSESTMSETYRHFTRLFPYPHERIAVGVPATDAMARYDELAQLGRTEGFVPFFLNLNDTVLESMVIAVSLEHDIIDDVETLTPEQVSAYTRAVLQRYRTARGAASAEEYGSAVIAQQLRRVMDDGEDTSEDDPDDFNLNELVDEFMGSDFLPDEEPEDDAPILSALLCYELQDEEQGEMLLLQIPTDDPADIPAYLPFGGWNDCPNAETQLAFTHYWREKYGAIPAALDNADCLEFLVERPVADPVEAKKVAVEQFAFCSDLPFQVFEDFEQLTEFIHQSRQWYFWWD
;
A
#
# COMPACT_ATOMS: atom_id res chain seq x y z
N MET A 1 -37.92 27.95 -18.49
CA MET A 1 -36.59 28.54 -18.75
C MET A 1 -35.99 28.91 -17.40
N PRO A 2 -34.71 28.60 -17.18
CA PRO A 2 -34.28 27.80 -16.04
C PRO A 2 -33.51 28.63 -15.02
N GLU A 3 -33.51 28.20 -13.77
CA GLU A 3 -32.36 28.40 -12.89
C GLU A 3 -31.92 27.02 -12.40
N SER A 4 -31.04 26.44 -13.22
CA SER A 4 -30.11 25.40 -12.80
C SER A 4 -29.13 26.05 -11.84
N THR A 5 -29.39 25.96 -10.55
CA THR A 5 -28.33 26.04 -9.55
C THR A 5 -27.63 24.70 -9.57
N LYS A 6 -26.55 24.61 -10.37
CA LYS A 6 -25.47 23.65 -10.11
C LYS A 6 -25.17 23.74 -8.62
N SER A 7 -25.38 22.64 -7.91
CA SER A 7 -24.79 22.46 -6.59
C SER A 7 -23.28 22.63 -6.78
N GLU A 8 -22.75 23.75 -6.32
CA GLU A 8 -21.35 23.79 -5.91
C GLU A 8 -21.20 22.64 -4.91
N SER A 9 -20.42 21.62 -5.28
CA SER A 9 -20.03 20.54 -4.38
C SER A 9 -19.32 21.20 -3.20
N THR A 10 -20.02 21.36 -2.08
CA THR A 10 -19.41 21.77 -0.83
C THR A 10 -18.35 20.73 -0.50
N MET A 11 -17.08 21.13 -0.54
CA MET A 11 -15.94 20.32 -0.08
C MET A 11 -16.26 19.73 1.30
N SER A 12 -15.95 18.45 1.53
CA SER A 12 -16.03 17.85 2.86
C SER A 12 -15.02 18.54 3.81
N GLU A 13 -15.24 18.41 5.10
CA GLU A 13 -14.28 18.89 6.11
C GLU A 13 -12.96 18.12 6.01
N THR A 14 -13.04 16.80 5.87
CA THR A 14 -11.94 15.87 5.60
C THR A 14 -11.06 16.33 4.44
N TYR A 15 -11.66 16.64 3.29
CA TYR A 15 -10.93 17.11 2.11
C TYR A 15 -10.25 18.47 2.34
N ARG A 16 -10.89 19.40 3.07
CA ARG A 16 -10.24 20.68 3.44
C ARG A 16 -9.03 20.46 4.35
N HIS A 17 -9.14 19.57 5.32
CA HIS A 17 -8.04 19.25 6.24
C HIS A 17 -6.90 18.53 5.54
N PHE A 18 -7.21 17.51 4.75
CA PHE A 18 -6.22 16.80 3.95
C PHE A 18 -5.46 17.75 3.01
N THR A 19 -6.16 18.53 2.19
CA THR A 19 -5.49 19.43 1.22
C THR A 19 -4.74 20.59 1.87
N ARG A 20 -5.08 20.96 3.11
CA ARG A 20 -4.28 21.87 3.91
C ARG A 20 -2.96 21.21 4.33
N LEU A 21 -3.01 20.00 4.90
CA LEU A 21 -1.85 19.30 5.46
C LEU A 21 -0.93 18.68 4.40
N PHE A 22 -1.52 18.10 3.36
CA PHE A 22 -0.89 17.43 2.23
C PHE A 22 -1.20 18.21 0.94
N PRO A 23 -0.54 19.36 0.70
CA PRO A 23 -0.86 20.26 -0.41
C PRO A 23 -0.29 19.74 -1.76
N TYR A 24 -0.49 18.45 -2.04
CA TYR A 24 -0.08 17.82 -3.30
C TYR A 24 -1.05 18.22 -4.43
N PRO A 25 -0.56 18.55 -5.64
CA PRO A 25 -1.43 18.72 -6.79
C PRO A 25 -2.25 17.44 -7.02
N HIS A 26 -3.53 17.56 -7.34
CA HIS A 26 -4.38 16.39 -7.52
C HIS A 26 -5.62 16.68 -8.37
N GLU A 27 -6.20 15.60 -8.89
CA GLU A 27 -7.51 15.58 -9.54
C GLU A 27 -8.50 14.84 -8.65
N ARG A 28 -9.76 15.28 -8.62
CA ARG A 28 -10.86 14.53 -7.99
C ARG A 28 -11.51 13.67 -9.05
N ILE A 29 -11.55 12.36 -8.82
CA ILE A 29 -12.26 11.43 -9.70
C ILE A 29 -13.74 11.48 -9.33
N ALA A 30 -14.60 11.71 -10.31
CA ALA A 30 -16.03 11.72 -10.08
C ALA A 30 -16.57 10.29 -9.94
N VAL A 31 -17.51 10.09 -9.01
CA VAL A 31 -18.20 8.81 -8.86
C VAL A 31 -18.84 8.38 -10.19
N GLY A 32 -18.67 7.11 -10.56
CA GLY A 32 -19.16 6.53 -11.81
C GLY A 32 -18.32 6.83 -13.05
N VAL A 33 -17.16 7.47 -12.89
CA VAL A 33 -16.10 7.42 -13.91
C VAL A 33 -15.62 5.97 -14.03
N PRO A 34 -15.54 5.39 -15.25
CA PRO A 34 -15.02 4.05 -15.43
C PRO A 34 -13.60 3.91 -14.87
N ALA A 35 -13.33 2.81 -14.17
CA ALA A 35 -12.00 2.52 -13.62
C ALA A 35 -10.92 2.52 -14.72
N THR A 36 -11.28 2.09 -15.93
CA THR A 36 -10.40 2.14 -17.12
C THR A 36 -10.04 3.57 -17.56
N ASP A 37 -10.97 4.52 -17.46
CA ASP A 37 -10.71 5.93 -17.77
C ASP A 37 -9.80 6.57 -16.69
N ALA A 38 -10.02 6.21 -15.43
CA ALA A 38 -9.15 6.64 -14.33
C ALA A 38 -7.73 6.07 -14.47
N MET A 39 -7.58 4.79 -14.81
CA MET A 39 -6.28 4.15 -15.10
C MET A 39 -5.58 4.79 -16.30
N ALA A 40 -6.30 5.11 -17.38
CA ALA A 40 -5.72 5.85 -18.51
C ALA A 40 -5.18 7.22 -18.07
N ARG A 41 -5.88 7.92 -17.17
CA ARG A 41 -5.39 9.18 -16.61
C ARG A 41 -4.17 9.01 -15.72
N TYR A 42 -4.12 7.94 -14.92
CA TYR A 42 -2.93 7.56 -14.16
C TYR A 42 -1.71 7.38 -15.07
N ASP A 43 -1.85 6.66 -16.19
CA ASP A 43 -0.76 6.42 -17.13
C ASP A 43 -0.22 7.70 -17.78
N GLU A 44 -1.12 8.64 -18.12
CA GLU A 44 -0.73 9.97 -18.61
C GLU A 44 0.10 10.74 -17.57
N LEU A 45 -0.35 10.74 -16.32
CA LEU A 45 0.36 11.40 -15.23
C LEU A 45 1.67 10.69 -14.88
N ALA A 46 1.73 9.36 -14.98
CA ALA A 46 2.97 8.60 -14.76
C ALA A 46 4.02 8.92 -15.82
N GLN A 47 3.61 9.14 -17.08
CA GLN A 47 4.49 9.62 -18.12
C GLN A 47 5.00 11.03 -17.87
N LEU A 48 4.11 11.94 -17.43
CA LEU A 48 4.44 13.32 -17.14
C LEU A 48 5.37 13.45 -15.91
N GLY A 49 5.05 12.72 -14.85
CA GLY A 49 5.76 12.71 -13.58
C GLY A 49 7.22 12.32 -13.69
N ARG A 50 7.58 11.45 -14.64
CA ARG A 50 8.99 11.13 -14.97
C ARG A 50 9.81 12.34 -15.42
N THR A 51 9.16 13.39 -15.92
CA THR A 51 9.82 14.63 -16.36
C THR A 51 9.63 15.80 -15.40
N GLU A 52 8.53 15.81 -14.66
CA GLU A 52 8.16 16.92 -13.77
C GLU A 52 8.48 16.67 -12.28
N GLY A 53 8.85 15.43 -11.93
CA GLY A 53 9.31 15.04 -10.60
C GLY A 53 8.20 14.75 -9.61
N PHE A 54 7.25 13.92 -10.02
CA PHE A 54 6.19 13.40 -9.16
C PHE A 54 5.77 11.98 -9.56
N VAL A 55 5.06 11.29 -8.67
CA VAL A 55 4.44 9.99 -8.93
C VAL A 55 2.93 10.07 -8.72
N PRO A 56 2.11 9.62 -9.68
CA PRO A 56 0.66 9.54 -9.48
C PRO A 56 0.28 8.47 -8.45
N PHE A 57 -0.72 8.75 -7.63
CA PHE A 57 -1.23 7.81 -6.63
C PHE A 57 -2.73 8.05 -6.37
N PHE A 58 -3.53 6.99 -6.35
CA PHE A 58 -4.94 7.06 -6.00
C PHE A 58 -5.13 7.01 -4.48
N LEU A 59 -5.95 7.90 -3.94
CA LEU A 59 -6.31 7.93 -2.53
C LEU A 59 -7.83 8.02 -2.41
N ASN A 60 -8.48 7.00 -1.87
CA ASN A 60 -9.87 7.13 -1.45
C ASN A 60 -9.91 7.83 -0.08
N LEU A 61 -10.09 9.15 -0.09
CA LEU A 61 -9.98 9.96 1.12
C LEU A 61 -11.26 9.87 1.96
N ASN A 62 -11.14 9.36 3.18
CA ASN A 62 -12.17 9.40 4.21
C ASN A 62 -11.57 9.85 5.56
N ASP A 63 -12.40 9.92 6.61
CA ASP A 63 -11.95 10.36 7.94
C ASP A 63 -10.91 9.41 8.54
N THR A 64 -11.08 8.10 8.37
CA THR A 64 -10.16 7.05 8.86
C THR A 64 -8.76 7.21 8.27
N VAL A 65 -8.66 7.40 6.95
CA VAL A 65 -7.39 7.63 6.24
C VAL A 65 -6.69 8.87 6.79
N LEU A 66 -7.43 9.99 6.92
CA LEU A 66 -6.88 11.23 7.42
C LEU A 66 -6.43 11.11 8.87
N GLU A 67 -7.23 10.45 9.72
CA GLU A 67 -6.90 10.19 11.12
C GLU A 67 -5.61 9.37 11.26
N SER A 68 -5.47 8.29 10.48
CA SER A 68 -4.25 7.47 10.45
C SER A 68 -3.00 8.31 10.11
N MET A 69 -3.11 9.16 9.09
CA MET A 69 -2.03 10.08 8.70
C MET A 69 -1.70 11.10 9.79
N VAL A 70 -2.72 11.68 10.44
CA VAL A 70 -2.54 12.64 11.53
C VAL A 70 -1.86 11.99 12.74
N ILE A 71 -2.28 10.79 13.13
CA ILE A 71 -1.67 10.03 14.23
C ILE A 71 -0.20 9.78 13.93
N ALA A 72 0.13 9.27 12.74
CA ALA A 72 1.51 8.97 12.36
C ALA A 72 2.42 10.20 12.43
N VAL A 73 1.96 11.35 11.91
CA VAL A 73 2.72 12.59 11.96
C VAL A 73 2.81 13.13 13.39
N SER A 74 1.72 13.07 14.17
CA SER A 74 1.72 13.55 15.55
C SER A 74 2.65 12.76 16.46
N LEU A 75 2.70 11.43 16.31
CA LEU A 75 3.60 10.56 17.05
C LEU A 75 5.08 10.90 16.80
N GLU A 76 5.46 11.20 15.56
CA GLU A 76 6.83 11.61 15.21
C GLU A 76 7.27 12.89 15.91
N HIS A 77 6.33 13.82 16.14
CA HIS A 77 6.62 15.12 16.75
C HIS A 77 6.35 15.16 18.25
N ASP A 78 5.88 14.06 18.86
CA ASP A 78 5.45 14.00 20.27
C ASP A 78 4.41 15.09 20.61
N ILE A 79 3.39 15.21 19.76
CA ILE A 79 2.29 16.17 19.88
C ILE A 79 0.93 15.46 19.92
N ILE A 80 -0.11 16.22 20.27
CA ILE A 80 -1.49 15.73 20.21
C ILE A 80 -1.89 15.49 18.75
N ASP A 81 -2.60 14.40 18.51
CA ASP A 81 -3.29 14.01 17.28
C ASP A 81 -4.51 14.91 17.00
N ASP A 82 -4.25 16.21 16.83
CA ASP A 82 -5.28 17.19 16.49
C ASP A 82 -5.03 17.75 15.09
N VAL A 83 -5.87 17.31 14.15
CA VAL A 83 -5.86 17.72 12.75
C VAL A 83 -5.85 19.24 12.62
N GLU A 84 -6.57 19.99 13.47
CA GLU A 84 -6.67 21.46 13.40
C GLU A 84 -5.33 22.15 13.72
N THR A 85 -4.50 21.53 14.56
CA THR A 85 -3.24 22.12 15.01
C THR A 85 -2.03 21.68 14.21
N LEU A 86 -2.12 20.51 13.55
CA LEU A 86 -1.06 19.98 12.71
C LEU A 86 -0.79 20.94 11.54
N THR A 87 0.48 21.04 11.13
CA THR A 87 0.92 21.96 10.07
C THR A 87 1.54 21.22 8.88
N PRO A 88 1.48 21.78 7.66
CA PRO A 88 2.14 21.19 6.49
C PRO A 88 3.66 21.07 6.65
N GLU A 89 4.27 21.95 7.45
CA GLU A 89 5.69 21.90 7.79
C GLU A 89 6.03 20.67 8.65
N GLN A 90 5.13 20.26 9.56
CA GLN A 90 5.29 19.04 10.35
C GLN A 90 5.15 17.79 9.50
N VAL A 91 4.18 17.75 8.57
CA VAL A 91 4.06 16.68 7.57
C VAL A 91 5.35 16.59 6.73
N SER A 92 5.83 17.72 6.21
CA SER A 92 7.07 17.78 5.44
C SER A 92 8.32 17.42 6.25
N ALA A 93 8.31 17.66 7.57
CA ALA A 93 9.37 17.25 8.48
C ALA A 93 9.34 15.74 8.75
N TYR A 94 8.14 15.17 8.93
CA TYR A 94 7.92 13.73 9.04
C TYR A 94 8.50 12.99 7.82
N THR A 95 8.08 13.37 6.61
CA THR A 95 8.55 12.72 5.37
C THR A 95 10.08 12.72 5.27
N ARG A 96 10.71 13.88 5.56
CA ARG A 96 12.17 13.99 5.54
C ARG A 96 12.83 13.12 6.60
N ALA A 97 12.25 13.02 7.79
CA ALA A 97 12.78 12.21 8.89
C ALA A 97 12.73 10.72 8.56
N VAL A 98 11.59 10.21 8.09
CA VAL A 98 11.41 8.81 7.69
C VAL A 98 12.38 8.43 6.56
N LEU A 99 12.43 9.23 5.49
CA LEU A 99 13.35 8.97 4.37
C LEU A 99 14.83 9.04 4.80
N GLN A 100 15.18 9.95 5.72
CA GLN A 100 16.54 10.02 6.26
C GLN A 100 16.87 8.80 7.12
N ARG A 101 15.95 8.32 7.95
CA ARG A 101 16.12 7.09 8.75
C ARG A 101 16.33 5.88 7.84
N TYR A 102 15.48 5.71 6.82
CA TYR A 102 15.64 4.64 5.83
C TYR A 102 17.02 4.68 5.15
N ARG A 103 17.43 5.85 4.61
CA ARG A 103 18.74 6.01 3.95
C ARG A 103 19.91 5.72 4.90
N THR A 104 19.77 6.12 6.17
CA THR A 104 20.80 5.89 7.20
C THR A 104 20.89 4.41 7.57
N ALA A 105 19.75 3.73 7.72
CA ALA A 105 19.67 2.32 8.06
C ALA A 105 20.17 1.41 6.93
N ARG A 106 19.79 1.72 5.67
CA ARG A 106 20.28 1.02 4.48
C ARG A 106 21.78 1.24 4.27
N GLY A 107 22.28 2.45 4.53
CA GLY A 107 23.69 2.79 4.34
C GLY A 107 24.13 2.61 2.88
N ALA A 108 25.11 1.73 2.66
CA ALA A 108 25.65 1.43 1.33
C ALA A 108 25.08 0.15 0.68
N ALA A 109 24.21 -0.58 1.38
CA ALA A 109 23.58 -1.80 0.85
C ALA A 109 22.62 -1.46 -0.30
N SER A 110 22.39 -2.40 -1.22
CA SER A 110 21.28 -2.27 -2.18
C SER A 110 19.92 -2.31 -1.47
N ALA A 111 18.83 -1.94 -2.16
CA ALA A 111 17.51 -2.12 -1.59
C ALA A 111 17.18 -3.62 -1.49
N GLU A 112 17.66 -4.43 -2.42
CA GLU A 112 17.58 -5.90 -2.33
C GLU A 112 18.19 -6.44 -1.04
N GLU A 113 19.44 -6.07 -0.71
CA GLU A 113 20.17 -6.58 0.45
C GLU A 113 19.54 -6.14 1.77
N TYR A 114 19.22 -4.84 1.88
CA TYR A 114 18.61 -4.29 3.10
C TYR A 114 17.16 -4.77 3.28
N GLY A 115 16.38 -4.76 2.20
CA GLY A 115 15.00 -5.20 2.20
C GLY A 115 14.86 -6.67 2.57
N SER A 116 15.67 -7.56 1.99
CA SER A 116 15.70 -8.99 2.37
C SER A 116 15.90 -9.19 3.87
N ALA A 117 16.79 -8.39 4.49
CA ALA A 117 17.05 -8.49 5.93
C ALA A 117 15.86 -8.00 6.77
N VAL A 118 15.19 -6.93 6.34
CA VAL A 118 13.98 -6.40 7.00
C VAL A 118 12.81 -7.35 6.83
N ILE A 119 12.58 -7.90 5.63
CA ILE A 119 11.55 -8.91 5.36
C ILE A 119 11.75 -10.12 6.28
N ALA A 120 12.98 -10.65 6.37
CA ALA A 120 13.26 -11.78 7.26
C ALA A 120 13.02 -11.44 8.74
N GLN A 121 13.25 -10.19 9.16
CA GLN A 121 12.94 -9.73 10.51
C GLN A 121 11.44 -9.62 10.75
N GLN A 122 10.71 -9.07 9.80
CA GLN A 122 9.27 -8.92 9.89
C GLN A 122 8.57 -10.28 9.88
N LEU A 123 9.02 -11.21 9.03
CA LEU A 123 8.51 -12.57 9.00
C LEU A 123 8.67 -13.27 10.36
N ARG A 124 9.84 -13.13 11.01
CA ARG A 124 10.02 -13.65 12.39
C ARG A 124 9.04 -13.04 13.38
N ARG A 125 8.85 -11.72 13.33
CA ARG A 125 7.88 -11.03 14.19
C ARG A 125 6.47 -11.60 14.01
N VAL A 126 6.01 -11.72 12.76
CA VAL A 126 4.67 -12.24 12.43
C VAL A 126 4.50 -13.69 12.89
N MET A 127 5.53 -14.53 12.71
CA MET A 127 5.48 -15.92 13.13
C MET A 127 5.56 -16.08 14.65
N ASP A 128 6.34 -15.26 15.35
CA ASP A 128 6.48 -15.28 16.82
C ASP A 128 5.21 -14.75 17.53
N ASP A 129 4.52 -13.74 16.96
CA ASP A 129 3.26 -13.21 17.52
C ASP A 129 2.14 -14.28 17.53
N GLY A 130 2.29 -15.36 16.74
CA GLY A 130 1.43 -16.56 16.77
C GLY A 130 1.76 -17.59 17.85
N GLU A 131 2.87 -17.45 18.60
CA GLU A 131 3.30 -18.41 19.64
C GLU A 131 2.82 -18.03 21.06
N ASP A 132 2.21 -16.85 21.26
CA ASP A 132 1.82 -16.35 22.59
C ASP A 132 0.52 -17.01 23.15
N THR A 133 -0.03 -18.02 22.47
CA THR A 133 -1.22 -18.79 22.87
C THR A 133 -0.91 -20.09 23.62
N SER A 134 -0.10 -20.02 24.69
CA SER A 134 0.16 -21.09 25.66
C SER A 134 0.70 -22.42 25.10
N GLU A 135 1.95 -22.75 25.44
CA GLU A 135 2.73 -23.96 25.08
C GLU A 135 2.07 -25.34 25.37
N ASP A 136 0.82 -25.41 25.82
CA ASP A 136 0.13 -26.63 26.25
C ASP A 136 -1.11 -27.01 25.40
N ASP A 137 -1.47 -26.27 24.33
CA ASP A 137 -2.56 -26.64 23.42
C ASP A 137 -2.04 -27.33 22.15
N PRO A 138 -2.23 -28.66 21.96
CA PRO A 138 -1.77 -29.37 20.76
C PRO A 138 -2.54 -29.00 19.47
N ASP A 139 -3.58 -28.16 19.57
CA ASP A 139 -4.30 -27.58 18.44
C ASP A 139 -3.85 -26.13 18.13
N ASP A 140 -2.76 -25.64 18.75
CA ASP A 140 -2.21 -24.31 18.48
C ASP A 140 -1.61 -24.20 17.07
N PHE A 141 -1.97 -23.15 16.35
CA PHE A 141 -1.68 -23.02 14.92
C PHE A 141 -0.26 -22.49 14.71
N ASN A 142 0.68 -23.37 14.37
CA ASN A 142 2.08 -22.99 14.19
C ASN A 142 2.34 -22.41 12.78
N LEU A 143 2.50 -21.09 12.70
CA LEU A 143 2.80 -20.37 11.47
C LEU A 143 4.15 -20.78 10.84
N ASN A 144 5.16 -21.11 11.65
CA ASN A 144 6.44 -21.60 11.13
C ASN A 144 6.28 -22.93 10.40
N GLU A 145 5.56 -23.87 11.00
CA GLU A 145 5.30 -25.19 10.40
C GLU A 145 4.47 -25.06 9.11
N LEU A 146 3.47 -24.17 9.09
CA LEU A 146 2.66 -23.89 7.90
C LEU A 146 3.51 -23.34 6.74
N VAL A 147 4.35 -22.34 7.00
CA VAL A 147 5.22 -21.76 5.97
C VAL A 147 6.25 -22.79 5.48
N ASP A 148 6.83 -23.59 6.39
CA ASP A 148 7.78 -24.65 6.03
C ASP A 148 7.12 -25.76 5.20
N GLU A 149 5.89 -26.18 5.56
CA GLU A 149 5.10 -27.16 4.80
C GLU A 149 4.79 -26.63 3.39
N PHE A 150 4.29 -25.39 3.30
CA PHE A 150 4.00 -24.74 2.03
C PHE A 150 5.26 -24.62 1.16
N MET A 151 6.37 -24.14 1.72
CA MET A 151 7.63 -23.99 0.97
C MET A 151 8.25 -25.33 0.57
N GLY A 152 8.03 -26.38 1.37
CA GLY A 152 8.45 -27.75 1.09
C GLY A 152 7.54 -28.54 0.15
N SER A 153 6.34 -28.03 -0.16
CA SER A 153 5.37 -28.71 -1.02
C SER A 153 5.79 -28.71 -2.49
N ASP A 154 5.32 -29.71 -3.24
CA ASP A 154 5.50 -29.82 -4.70
C ASP A 154 4.55 -28.89 -5.50
N PHE A 155 3.70 -28.11 -4.82
CA PHE A 155 2.82 -27.14 -5.46
C PHE A 155 3.63 -26.09 -6.23
N LEU A 156 3.17 -25.76 -7.44
CA LEU A 156 3.63 -24.67 -8.28
C LEU A 156 2.41 -24.06 -9.00
N PRO A 157 2.27 -22.73 -9.07
CA PRO A 157 1.21 -22.10 -9.86
C PRO A 157 1.38 -22.44 -11.35
N ASP A 158 0.26 -22.59 -12.05
CA ASP A 158 0.18 -22.90 -13.49
C ASP A 158 -0.78 -21.94 -14.22
N GLU A 159 -0.97 -20.73 -13.66
CA GLU A 159 -1.78 -19.71 -14.31
C GLU A 159 -1.05 -19.11 -15.51
N GLU A 160 -1.77 -19.00 -16.63
CA GLU A 160 -1.27 -18.32 -17.82
C GLU A 160 -1.34 -16.80 -17.59
N PRO A 161 -0.36 -16.03 -18.06
CA PRO A 161 -0.37 -14.58 -17.90
C PRO A 161 -1.61 -13.97 -18.54
N GLU A 162 -2.34 -13.15 -17.78
CA GLU A 162 -3.38 -12.29 -18.33
C GLU A 162 -2.73 -11.14 -19.12
N ASP A 163 -3.19 -10.92 -20.36
CA ASP A 163 -2.71 -9.82 -21.23
C ASP A 163 -3.50 -8.52 -21.00
N ASP A 164 -4.48 -8.55 -20.09
CA ASP A 164 -5.28 -7.38 -19.76
C ASP A 164 -4.45 -6.35 -18.98
N ALA A 165 -4.78 -5.07 -19.18
CA ALA A 165 -4.19 -4.01 -18.38
C ALA A 165 -4.72 -4.11 -16.94
N PRO A 166 -3.87 -3.96 -15.91
CA PRO A 166 -4.32 -4.04 -14.53
C PRO A 166 -5.33 -2.92 -14.23
N ILE A 167 -6.33 -3.24 -13.41
CA ILE A 167 -7.33 -2.28 -12.92
C ILE A 167 -7.39 -2.42 -11.40
N LEU A 168 -7.00 -1.35 -10.71
CA LEU A 168 -6.96 -1.30 -9.25
C LEU A 168 -8.36 -1.56 -8.67
N SER A 169 -8.45 -2.45 -7.68
CA SER A 169 -9.69 -2.84 -7.00
C SER A 169 -10.38 -1.62 -6.39
N ALA A 170 -9.61 -0.69 -5.80
CA ALA A 170 -10.11 0.58 -5.27
C ALA A 170 -10.91 1.37 -6.31
N LEU A 171 -10.50 1.36 -7.59
CA LEU A 171 -11.23 2.05 -8.66
C LEU A 171 -12.50 1.31 -9.06
N LEU A 172 -12.49 -0.02 -9.06
CA LEU A 172 -13.68 -0.83 -9.33
C LEU A 172 -14.74 -0.64 -8.23
N CYS A 173 -14.35 -0.72 -6.96
CA CYS A 173 -15.21 -0.42 -5.82
C CYS A 173 -15.74 1.02 -5.88
N TYR A 174 -14.87 1.96 -6.28
CA TYR A 174 -15.26 3.37 -6.46
C TYR A 174 -16.28 3.57 -7.60
N GLU A 175 -16.10 2.89 -8.74
CA GLU A 175 -17.02 2.93 -9.87
C GLU A 175 -18.39 2.35 -9.50
N LEU A 176 -18.40 1.21 -8.79
CA LEU A 176 -19.60 0.43 -8.49
C LEU A 176 -20.42 0.95 -7.31
N GLN A 177 -19.88 1.84 -6.46
CA GLN A 177 -20.53 2.30 -5.23
C GLN A 177 -20.82 1.17 -4.24
N ASP A 178 -19.91 0.20 -4.15
CA ASP A 178 -20.13 -1.00 -3.35
C ASP A 178 -20.01 -0.74 -1.83
N GLU A 179 -19.41 0.38 -1.40
CA GLU A 179 -19.13 0.72 -0.01
C GLU A 179 -19.42 2.20 0.34
N GLU A 180 -19.32 2.57 1.63
CA GLU A 180 -19.39 3.97 2.08
C GLU A 180 -18.19 4.74 1.50
N GLN A 181 -18.40 5.47 0.39
CA GLN A 181 -17.30 6.05 -0.36
C GLN A 181 -16.75 7.35 0.26
N GLY A 182 -15.43 7.38 0.43
CA GLY A 182 -14.66 8.61 0.53
C GLY A 182 -14.61 9.40 -0.79
N GLU A 183 -13.65 10.31 -0.90
CA GLU A 183 -13.38 11.09 -2.10
C GLU A 183 -12.14 10.53 -2.82
N MET A 184 -12.32 9.92 -4.00
CA MET A 184 -11.20 9.41 -4.79
C MET A 184 -10.39 10.55 -5.40
N LEU A 185 -9.13 10.67 -4.96
CA LEU A 185 -8.15 11.64 -5.44
C LEU A 185 -7.08 10.93 -6.27
N LEU A 186 -6.71 11.51 -7.40
CA LEU A 186 -5.49 11.14 -8.12
C LEU A 186 -4.41 12.19 -7.82
N LEU A 187 -3.57 11.88 -6.84
CA LEU A 187 -2.52 12.73 -6.29
C LEU A 187 -1.28 12.72 -7.17
N GLN A 188 -0.54 13.83 -7.19
CA GLN A 188 0.81 13.94 -7.74
C GLN A 188 1.80 14.08 -6.58
N ILE A 189 2.30 12.93 -6.09
CA ILE A 189 3.18 12.87 -4.92
C ILE A 189 4.57 13.42 -5.29
N PRO A 190 5.13 14.39 -4.55
CA PRO A 190 6.36 15.09 -4.94
C PRO A 190 7.63 14.27 -4.64
N THR A 191 7.78 13.16 -5.35
CA THR A 191 8.93 12.24 -5.33
C THR A 191 9.27 11.77 -6.74
N ASP A 192 10.56 11.53 -7.02
CA ASP A 192 11.03 10.87 -8.24
C ASP A 192 11.06 9.34 -8.10
N ASP A 193 10.96 8.85 -6.86
CA ASP A 193 10.99 7.42 -6.54
C ASP A 193 9.63 6.99 -5.97
N PRO A 194 8.86 6.15 -6.69
CA PRO A 194 7.57 5.67 -6.19
C PRO A 194 7.68 4.81 -4.93
N ALA A 195 8.83 4.20 -4.67
CA ALA A 195 9.03 3.45 -3.43
C ALA A 195 9.08 4.35 -2.19
N ASP A 196 9.20 5.68 -2.35
CA ASP A 196 9.17 6.63 -1.24
C ASP A 196 7.74 7.00 -0.79
N ILE A 197 6.68 6.60 -1.52
CA ILE A 197 5.27 6.97 -1.23
C ILE A 197 4.86 6.77 0.24
N PRO A 198 5.20 5.66 0.93
CA PRO A 198 4.89 5.47 2.35
C PRO A 198 5.33 6.62 3.28
N ALA A 199 6.38 7.37 2.92
CA ALA A 199 6.84 8.51 3.71
C ALA A 199 6.03 9.80 3.45
N TYR A 200 5.37 9.90 2.29
CA TYR A 200 4.55 11.06 1.90
C TYR A 200 3.09 10.91 2.31
N LEU A 201 2.58 9.67 2.29
CA LEU A 201 1.23 9.32 2.74
C LEU A 201 1.35 8.33 3.89
N PRO A 202 1.64 8.79 5.11
CA PRO A 202 1.89 7.89 6.22
C PRO A 202 0.62 7.16 6.62
N PHE A 203 0.66 5.83 6.51
CA PHE A 203 -0.37 4.95 7.04
C PHE A 203 0.32 3.69 7.63
N GLY A 204 -0.45 2.87 8.33
CA GLY A 204 0.03 1.66 9.00
C GLY A 204 0.59 1.91 10.40
N GLY A 205 1.26 0.90 10.98
CA GLY A 205 1.67 0.89 12.38
C GLY A 205 0.58 0.43 13.35
N TRP A 206 -0.44 -0.26 12.85
CA TRP A 206 -1.61 -0.81 13.55
C TRP A 206 -1.98 -2.15 12.92
N ASN A 207 -2.66 -3.05 13.64
CA ASN A 207 -3.09 -4.41 13.21
C ASN A 207 -2.09 -5.13 12.28
N ASP A 208 -0.83 -5.19 12.71
CA ASP A 208 0.32 -5.74 11.97
C ASP A 208 0.63 -5.15 10.59
N CYS A 209 -0.13 -4.14 10.15
CA CYS A 209 0.25 -3.25 9.06
C CYS A 209 1.60 -2.58 9.40
N PRO A 210 2.65 -2.79 8.58
CA PRO A 210 3.97 -2.27 8.90
C PRO A 210 3.98 -0.75 8.99
N ASN A 211 4.83 -0.19 9.85
CA ASN A 211 5.06 1.25 9.88
C ASN A 211 5.80 1.74 8.63
N ALA A 212 5.85 3.06 8.42
CA ALA A 212 6.42 3.67 7.22
C ALA A 212 7.88 3.23 6.95
N GLU A 213 8.74 3.11 7.97
CA GLU A 213 10.13 2.65 7.78
C GLU A 213 10.21 1.20 7.27
N THR A 214 9.40 0.30 7.83
CA THR A 214 9.32 -1.07 7.34
C THR A 214 8.72 -1.10 5.93
N GLN A 215 7.65 -0.33 5.68
CA GLN A 215 7.07 -0.22 4.33
C GLN A 215 8.11 0.29 3.30
N LEU A 216 8.94 1.27 3.64
CA LEU A 216 10.02 1.73 2.75
C LEU A 216 11.01 0.61 2.41
N ALA A 217 11.35 -0.27 3.36
CA ALA A 217 12.24 -1.39 3.07
C ALA A 217 11.61 -2.37 2.07
N PHE A 218 10.34 -2.71 2.25
CA PHE A 218 9.58 -3.60 1.36
C PHE A 218 9.37 -2.98 -0.03
N THR A 219 8.86 -1.76 -0.09
CA THR A 219 8.56 -1.08 -1.35
C THR A 219 9.82 -0.84 -2.19
N HIS A 220 10.95 -0.46 -1.59
CA HIS A 220 12.22 -0.33 -2.32
C HIS A 220 12.74 -1.69 -2.81
N TYR A 221 12.64 -2.74 -1.98
CA TYR A 221 13.02 -4.09 -2.37
C TYR A 221 12.21 -4.60 -3.56
N TRP A 222 10.87 -4.52 -3.48
CA TRP A 222 9.98 -4.96 -4.55
C TRP A 222 10.08 -4.08 -5.80
N ARG A 223 10.37 -2.78 -5.65
CA ARG A 223 10.67 -1.90 -6.78
C ARG A 223 11.94 -2.34 -7.51
N GLU A 224 13.00 -2.68 -6.79
CA GLU A 224 14.27 -3.17 -7.37
C GLU A 224 14.05 -4.52 -8.08
N LYS A 225 13.39 -5.48 -7.44
CA LYS A 225 13.14 -6.82 -7.98
C LYS A 225 12.10 -6.82 -9.11
N TYR A 226 10.89 -6.39 -8.79
CA TYR A 226 9.68 -6.63 -9.58
C TYR A 226 9.13 -5.36 -10.23
N GLY A 227 9.73 -4.19 -9.92
CA GLY A 227 9.20 -2.91 -10.40
C GLY A 227 7.85 -2.60 -9.78
N ALA A 228 7.57 -3.12 -8.59
CA ALA A 228 6.34 -2.83 -7.87
C ALA A 228 6.26 -1.34 -7.51
N ILE A 229 5.07 -0.77 -7.65
CA ILE A 229 4.78 0.66 -7.48
C ILE A 229 3.53 0.76 -6.60
N PRO A 230 3.60 1.35 -5.39
CA PRO A 230 2.39 1.70 -4.66
C PRO A 230 1.52 2.61 -5.53
N ALA A 231 0.25 2.26 -5.72
CA ALA A 231 -0.60 2.92 -6.71
C ALA A 231 -1.96 3.38 -6.18
N ALA A 232 -2.52 2.70 -5.16
CA ALA A 232 -3.74 3.14 -4.50
C ALA A 232 -3.71 2.84 -2.99
N LEU A 233 -4.33 3.72 -2.20
CA LEU A 233 -4.74 3.46 -0.82
C LEU A 233 -6.26 3.68 -0.73
N ASP A 234 -6.96 2.65 -0.30
CA ASP A 234 -8.41 2.65 -0.09
C ASP A 234 -8.74 2.36 1.39
N ASN A 235 -9.72 3.09 1.93
CA ASN A 235 -10.23 3.00 3.30
C ASN A 235 -9.24 2.94 4.48
N ALA A 236 -7.97 3.26 4.23
CA ALA A 236 -6.81 3.17 5.14
C ALA A 236 -6.27 1.74 5.34
N ASP A 237 -7.02 0.73 4.94
CA ASP A 237 -6.74 -0.69 5.15
C ASP A 237 -6.41 -1.46 3.87
N CYS A 238 -6.61 -0.87 2.70
CA CYS A 238 -6.31 -1.50 1.41
C CYS A 238 -5.15 -0.79 0.70
N LEU A 239 -4.00 -1.45 0.52
CA LEU A 239 -2.89 -0.93 -0.28
C LEU A 239 -2.75 -1.75 -1.56
N GLU A 240 -2.64 -1.08 -2.71
CA GLU A 240 -2.46 -1.76 -3.99
C GLU A 240 -1.19 -1.32 -4.72
N PHE A 241 -0.62 -2.25 -5.48
CA PHE A 241 0.58 -2.03 -6.27
C PHE A 241 0.35 -2.36 -7.74
N LEU A 242 0.99 -1.59 -8.62
CA LEU A 242 1.21 -1.98 -10.01
C LEU A 242 2.59 -2.64 -10.13
N VAL A 243 2.70 -3.72 -10.90
CA VAL A 243 3.93 -4.51 -11.04
C VAL A 243 4.41 -4.46 -12.49
N GLU A 244 5.55 -3.79 -12.72
CA GLU A 244 6.12 -3.62 -14.07
C GLU A 244 6.80 -4.90 -14.60
N ARG A 245 7.32 -5.74 -13.71
CA ARG A 245 7.99 -7.02 -14.03
C ARG A 245 7.34 -8.14 -13.22
N PRO A 246 6.19 -8.68 -13.70
CA PRO A 246 5.48 -9.76 -13.03
C PRO A 246 6.37 -10.96 -12.69
N VAL A 247 6.02 -11.65 -11.60
CA VAL A 247 6.80 -12.78 -11.10
C VAL A 247 6.51 -14.01 -11.97
N ALA A 248 7.40 -14.28 -12.92
CA ALA A 248 7.16 -15.33 -13.92
C ALA A 248 7.60 -16.73 -13.48
N ASP A 249 8.59 -16.83 -12.58
CA ASP A 249 9.09 -18.11 -12.06
C ASP A 249 8.15 -18.61 -10.96
N PRO A 250 7.51 -19.79 -11.11
CA PRO A 250 6.61 -20.37 -10.11
C PRO A 250 7.26 -20.55 -8.73
N VAL A 251 8.56 -20.87 -8.68
CA VAL A 251 9.29 -21.03 -7.41
C VAL A 251 9.54 -19.68 -6.74
N GLU A 252 9.76 -18.64 -7.53
CA GLU A 252 9.89 -17.28 -7.00
C GLU A 252 8.53 -16.75 -6.52
N ALA A 253 7.44 -17.06 -7.21
CA ALA A 253 6.09 -16.69 -6.77
C ALA A 253 5.77 -17.20 -5.36
N LYS A 254 6.13 -18.46 -5.04
CA LYS A 254 6.01 -19.01 -3.67
C LYS A 254 6.78 -18.18 -2.64
N LYS A 255 8.01 -17.76 -2.97
CA LYS A 255 8.81 -16.92 -2.05
C LYS A 255 8.14 -15.56 -1.87
N VAL A 256 7.68 -14.94 -2.95
CA VAL A 256 6.97 -13.66 -2.88
C VAL A 256 5.67 -13.77 -2.09
N ALA A 257 4.96 -14.91 -2.13
CA ALA A 257 3.81 -15.14 -1.25
C ALA A 257 4.19 -15.09 0.23
N VAL A 258 5.33 -15.69 0.61
CA VAL A 258 5.85 -15.60 1.99
C VAL A 258 6.34 -14.17 2.33
N GLU A 259 6.95 -13.47 1.38
CA GLU A 259 7.30 -12.06 1.56
C GLU A 259 6.05 -11.18 1.77
N GLN A 260 5.00 -11.39 0.98
CA GLN A 260 3.73 -10.67 1.08
C GLN A 260 3.00 -11.01 2.38
N PHE A 261 3.05 -12.26 2.84
CA PHE A 261 2.59 -12.66 4.16
C PHE A 261 3.34 -11.93 5.28
N ALA A 262 4.66 -11.76 5.17
CA ALA A 262 5.43 -10.96 6.13
C ALA A 262 5.01 -9.48 6.12
N PHE A 263 4.54 -8.96 4.99
CA PHE A 263 4.05 -7.59 4.86
C PHE A 263 2.61 -7.42 5.38
N CYS A 264 1.78 -8.43 5.16
CA CYS A 264 0.36 -8.45 5.46
C CYS A 264 -0.05 -9.88 5.78
N SER A 265 -0.12 -10.17 7.09
CA SER A 265 -0.36 -11.52 7.60
C SER A 265 -1.78 -12.03 7.32
N ASP A 266 -2.72 -11.13 7.06
CA ASP A 266 -4.11 -11.46 6.74
C ASP A 266 -4.30 -12.03 5.34
N LEU A 267 -3.31 -11.87 4.45
CA LEU A 267 -3.43 -12.31 3.07
C LEU A 267 -3.85 -13.78 2.91
N PRO A 268 -3.10 -14.78 3.40
CA PRO A 268 -3.46 -16.19 3.21
C PRO A 268 -4.63 -16.68 4.07
N PHE A 269 -5.25 -15.84 4.90
CA PHE A 269 -6.28 -16.27 5.86
C PHE A 269 -7.62 -15.54 5.73
N GLN A 270 -7.59 -14.28 5.32
CA GLN A 270 -8.77 -13.41 5.24
C GLN A 270 -9.03 -12.90 3.82
N VAL A 271 -7.96 -12.65 3.04
CA VAL A 271 -8.08 -12.16 1.66
C VAL A 271 -8.12 -13.31 0.67
N PHE A 272 -7.23 -14.28 0.86
CA PHE A 272 -7.10 -15.52 0.12
C PHE A 272 -7.39 -16.69 1.05
N GLU A 273 -7.69 -17.84 0.45
CA GLU A 273 -7.99 -19.08 1.19
C GLU A 273 -6.75 -19.71 1.84
N ASP A 274 -5.59 -19.58 1.19
CA ASP A 274 -4.29 -20.11 1.65
C ASP A 274 -3.10 -19.51 0.87
N PHE A 275 -1.89 -20.02 1.15
CA PHE A 275 -0.66 -19.65 0.43
C PHE A 275 -0.64 -20.11 -1.04
N GLU A 276 -1.34 -21.19 -1.41
CA GLU A 276 -1.38 -21.66 -2.80
C GLU A 276 -2.18 -20.66 -3.65
N GLN A 277 -3.37 -20.25 -3.19
CA GLN A 277 -4.19 -19.25 -3.88
C GLN A 277 -3.52 -17.87 -3.92
N LEU A 278 -2.86 -17.44 -2.84
CA LEU A 278 -2.05 -16.22 -2.85
C LEU A 278 -0.92 -16.32 -3.90
N THR A 279 -0.30 -17.48 -4.04
CA THR A 279 0.77 -17.70 -5.02
C THR A 279 0.27 -17.70 -6.45
N GLU A 280 -0.91 -18.28 -6.71
CA GLU A 280 -1.60 -18.19 -8.01
C GLU A 280 -1.85 -16.72 -8.35
N PHE A 281 -2.45 -15.95 -7.43
CA PHE A 281 -2.68 -14.53 -7.63
C PHE A 281 -1.41 -13.72 -7.89
N ILE A 282 -0.27 -14.08 -7.30
CA ILE A 282 1.01 -13.38 -7.50
C ILE A 282 1.65 -13.75 -8.85
N HIS A 283 1.52 -15.01 -9.28
CA HIS A 283 2.21 -15.53 -10.45
C HIS A 283 1.72 -14.81 -11.72
N GLN A 284 2.66 -14.24 -12.48
CA GLN A 284 2.37 -13.43 -13.67
C GLN A 284 1.49 -12.18 -13.48
N SER A 285 1.03 -11.88 -12.26
CA SER A 285 0.16 -10.74 -12.03
C SER A 285 0.89 -9.40 -12.15
N ARG A 286 0.16 -8.43 -12.71
CA ARG A 286 0.57 -7.03 -12.88
C ARG A 286 0.05 -6.12 -11.78
N GLN A 287 -0.62 -6.69 -10.77
CA GLN A 287 -1.24 -5.99 -9.66
C GLN A 287 -1.10 -6.80 -8.37
N TRP A 288 -0.76 -6.14 -7.27
CA TRP A 288 -0.85 -6.75 -5.95
C TRP A 288 -1.84 -5.98 -5.08
N TYR A 289 -2.48 -6.70 -4.17
CA TYR A 289 -3.52 -6.19 -3.29
C TYR A 289 -3.21 -6.65 -1.86
N PHE A 290 -3.31 -5.73 -0.90
CA PHE A 290 -3.08 -5.96 0.51
C PHE A 290 -4.26 -5.40 1.30
N TRP A 291 -4.75 -6.15 2.28
CA TRP A 291 -5.82 -5.71 3.19
C TRP A 291 -5.51 -6.12 4.63
N TRP A 292 -5.74 -5.22 5.58
CA TRP A 292 -5.58 -5.46 7.02
C TRP A 292 -6.93 -5.26 7.74
N ASP A 293 -7.27 -6.13 8.70
CA ASP A 293 -8.46 -5.97 9.57
C ASP A 293 -8.31 -4.81 10.56
#